data_AF-A0A2U3K0X7-F1
#
_entry.id   AF-A0A2U3K0X7-F1
#
_cell.length_a   1.000
_cell.length_b   1.000
_cell.length_c   1.000
_cell.angle_alpha   90.00
_cell.angle_beta   90.00
_cell.angle_gamma   90.00
#
_symmetry.space_group_name_H-M   'P 1'
#
loop_
_entity.id
_entity.type
_entity.pdbx_description
1 polymer ?
#
loop_
_entity_poly.entity_id
_entity_poly.type
_entity_poly.pdbx_seq_one_letter_code
_entity_poly.pdbx_strand_id
1 'polypeptide(L)'
;MRPALLFLAALPLCAQNIGIDSHIDTVQRVLIDRADLTPRSTAGHVDIPRLREGGVNAPFFALWVPTYYKGAEAVRRTLDLRDAIEHLFDTHPEQIALALTARMSSGS
;
A
#
# COMPACT_ATOMS: atom_id res chain seq x y z
N MET A 1 -3.64 16.83 26.78
CA MET A 1 -5.03 17.03 26.33
C MET A 1 -5.18 17.58 24.89
N ARG A 2 -4.19 18.22 24.26
CA ARG A 2 -4.28 18.69 22.85
C ARG A 2 -4.23 17.61 21.73
N PRO A 3 -3.52 16.47 21.84
CA PRO A 3 -3.39 15.56 20.69
C PRO A 3 -4.69 14.80 20.35
N ALA A 4 -5.52 14.48 21.34
CA ALA A 4 -6.81 13.82 21.11
C ALA A 4 -7.79 14.72 20.34
N LEU A 5 -7.78 16.02 20.60
CA LEU A 5 -8.64 16.98 19.90
C LEU A 5 -8.20 17.17 18.44
N LEU A 6 -6.89 17.20 18.17
CA LEU A 6 -6.36 17.25 16.81
C LEU A 6 -6.73 15.99 16.01
N PHE A 7 -6.63 14.82 16.63
CA PHE A 7 -7.01 13.56 16.00
C PHE A 7 -8.50 13.51 15.64
N LEU A 8 -9.37 13.90 16.58
CA LEU A 8 -10.81 13.97 16.34
C LEU A 8 -11.19 14.99 15.25
N ALA A 9 -10.44 16.09 15.14
CA ALA A 9 -10.66 17.09 14.09
C ALA A 9 -10.15 16.64 12.70
N ALA A 10 -9.15 15.74 12.64
CA ALA A 10 -8.60 15.23 11.39
C ALA A 10 -9.47 14.13 10.75
N LEU A 11 -10.17 13.31 11.56
CA LEU A 11 -10.98 12.20 11.08
C LEU A 11 -12.05 12.63 10.03
N PRO A 12 -12.84 13.69 10.24
CA PRO A 12 -13.80 14.14 9.22
C PRO A 12 -13.12 14.57 7.91
N LEU A 13 -11.94 15.19 7.99
CA LEU A 13 -11.19 15.62 6.81
C LEU A 13 -10.66 14.43 6.02
N CYS A 14 -10.09 13.43 6.68
CA CYS A 14 -9.63 12.19 6.05
C CYS A 14 -10.80 11.38 5.47
N ALA A 15 -11.98 11.42 6.10
CA ALA A 15 -13.17 10.75 5.59
C ALA A 15 -13.78 11.42 4.35
N GLN A 16 -13.56 12.73 4.16
CA GLN A 16 -14.12 13.52 3.06
C GLN A 16 -13.17 13.73 1.89
N ASN A 17 -11.89 13.39 2.04
CA ASN A 17 -10.86 13.60 1.03
C ASN A 17 -10.17 12.28 0.66
N ILE A 18 -9.50 12.27 -0.49
CA ILE A 18 -8.66 11.15 -0.91
C ILE A 18 -7.28 11.29 -0.27
N GLY A 19 -6.93 10.39 0.64
CA GLY A 19 -5.57 10.29 1.16
C GLY A 19 -4.66 9.54 0.20
N ILE A 20 -3.56 10.18 -0.20
CA ILE A 20 -2.56 9.62 -1.10
C ILE A 20 -1.23 9.55 -0.36
N ASP A 21 -0.63 8.36 -0.33
CA ASP A 21 0.76 8.16 0.05
C ASP A 21 1.55 7.81 -1.21
N SER A 22 2.54 8.64 -1.55
CA SER A 22 3.31 8.50 -2.79
C SER A 22 4.45 7.48 -2.73
N HIS A 23 4.75 6.90 -1.55
CA HIS A 23 5.88 5.98 -1.44
C HIS A 23 5.78 5.00 -0.25
N ILE A 24 5.46 3.73 -0.55
CA ILE A 24 5.39 2.66 0.44
C ILE A 24 6.30 1.49 0.05
N ASP A 25 7.34 1.22 0.85
CA ASP A 25 8.33 0.16 0.62
C ASP A 25 7.90 -1.25 1.06
N THR A 26 6.65 -1.43 1.47
CA THR A 26 6.17 -2.68 2.10
C THR A 26 6.19 -3.89 1.16
N VAL A 27 6.26 -3.71 -0.17
CA VAL A 27 6.31 -4.81 -1.15
C VAL A 27 7.50 -5.74 -0.91
N GLN A 28 8.63 -5.24 -0.39
CA GLN A 28 9.75 -6.09 -0.01
C GLN A 28 9.35 -7.17 1.00
N ARG A 29 8.46 -6.86 1.95
CA ARG A 29 7.94 -7.85 2.92
C ARG A 29 6.97 -8.82 2.29
N VAL A 30 6.13 -8.36 1.37
CA VAL A 30 5.23 -9.24 0.61
C VAL A 30 6.06 -10.28 -0.16
N LEU A 31 7.17 -9.86 -0.77
CA LEU A 31 8.04 -10.76 -1.52
C LEU A 31 8.94 -11.65 -0.64
N ILE A 32 9.64 -11.07 0.35
CA ILE A 32 10.65 -11.79 1.16
C ILE A 32 9.98 -12.61 2.25
N ASP A 33 9.08 -11.99 3.02
CA ASP A 33 8.48 -12.58 4.21
C ASP A 33 7.15 -13.29 3.90
N ARG A 34 6.68 -13.22 2.65
CA ARG A 34 5.33 -13.64 2.25
C ARG A 34 4.25 -12.97 3.10
N ALA A 35 4.47 -11.71 3.44
CA ALA A 35 3.55 -10.97 4.30
C ALA A 35 2.20 -10.76 3.61
N ASP A 36 1.14 -11.20 4.29
CA ASP A 36 -0.24 -10.85 3.93
C ASP A 36 -0.58 -9.48 4.51
N LEU A 37 -1.00 -8.55 3.64
CA LEU A 37 -1.37 -7.19 4.03
C LEU A 37 -2.85 -7.07 4.41
N THR A 38 -3.66 -8.12 4.23
CA THR A 38 -5.11 -8.07 4.51
C THR A 38 -5.45 -8.07 6.01
N PRO A 39 -4.84 -8.90 6.88
CA PRO A 39 -5.05 -8.77 8.32
C PRO A 39 -4.14 -7.68 8.90
N ARG A 40 -4.51 -7.22 10.10
CA ARG A 40 -3.61 -6.37 10.88
C ARG A 40 -2.36 -7.15 11.27
N SER A 41 -1.20 -6.64 10.87
CA SER A 41 0.08 -7.29 11.12
C SER A 41 0.74 -6.76 12.40
N THR A 42 1.34 -7.66 13.19
CA THR A 42 2.20 -7.29 14.33
C THR A 42 3.56 -6.75 13.90
N ALA A 43 3.93 -6.92 12.63
CA ALA A 43 5.17 -6.45 12.03
C ALA A 43 4.94 -5.43 10.90
N GLY A 44 5.91 -4.52 10.74
CA GLY A 44 5.87 -3.43 9.76
C GLY A 44 4.85 -2.33 10.07
N HIS A 45 4.75 -1.36 9.15
CA HIS A 45 3.94 -0.15 9.35
C HIS A 45 2.66 -0.12 8.52
N VAL A 46 2.59 -0.92 7.45
CA VAL A 46 1.49 -0.89 6.49
C VAL A 46 0.82 -2.26 6.44
N ASP A 47 -0.50 -2.21 6.59
CA ASP A 47 -1.47 -3.25 6.26
C ASP A 47 -2.79 -2.54 5.88
N ILE A 48 -3.70 -3.26 5.24
CA ILE A 48 -4.97 -2.71 4.74
C ILE A 48 -5.81 -2.11 5.89
N PRO A 49 -5.93 -2.72 7.08
CA PRO A 49 -6.60 -2.09 8.22
C PRO A 49 -6.00 -0.75 8.62
N ARG A 50 -4.67 -0.62 8.72
CA ARG A 50 -4.00 0.64 9.04
C ARG A 50 -4.18 1.70 7.96
N LEU A 51 -4.15 1.33 6.68
CA LEU A 51 -4.40 2.26 5.57
C LEU A 51 -5.82 2.84 5.66
N ARG A 52 -6.81 1.99 5.93
CA ARG A 52 -8.22 2.41 6.10
C ARG A 52 -8.41 3.31 7.32
N GLU A 53 -7.87 2.93 8.47
CA GLU A 53 -7.95 3.73 9.70
C GLU A 53 -7.22 5.08 9.57
N GLY A 54 -6.11 5.10 8.82
CA GLY A 54 -5.34 6.31 8.54
C GLY A 54 -5.94 7.19 7.43
N GLY A 55 -6.99 6.74 6.75
CA GLY A 55 -7.61 7.48 5.64
C GLY A 55 -6.74 7.53 4.38
N VAL A 56 -5.85 6.56 4.17
CA VAL A 56 -5.06 6.43 2.94
C VAL A 56 -5.82 5.55 1.96
N ASN A 57 -6.35 6.14 0.90
CA ASN A 57 -7.17 5.45 -0.10
C ASN A 57 -6.37 5.02 -1.33
N ALA A 58 -5.29 5.73 -1.65
CA ALA A 58 -4.45 5.48 -2.82
C ALA A 58 -2.97 5.36 -2.42
N PRO A 59 -2.55 4.20 -1.90
CA PRO A 59 -1.14 3.92 -1.63
C PRO A 59 -0.35 3.65 -2.93
N PHE A 60 0.79 4.30 -3.09
CA PHE A 60 1.76 3.98 -4.14
C PHE A 60 2.82 3.03 -3.59
N PHE A 61 2.70 1.76 -3.95
CA PHE A 61 3.65 0.73 -3.57
C PHE A 61 4.93 0.81 -4.40
N ALA A 62 6.07 1.01 -3.74
CA ALA A 62 7.36 1.10 -4.39
C ALA A 62 7.89 -0.29 -4.74
N LEU A 63 8.19 -0.51 -6.02
CA LEU A 63 9.00 -1.65 -6.49
C LEU A 63 10.49 -1.29 -6.37
N TRP A 64 10.91 -0.92 -5.16
CA TRP A 64 12.28 -0.50 -4.90
C TRP A 64 13.23 -1.69 -4.91
N VAL A 65 14.37 -1.59 -5.60
CA VAL A 65 15.39 -2.63 -5.67
C VAL A 65 16.70 -2.12 -5.03
N PRO A 66 17.28 -2.86 -4.07
CA PRO A 66 18.57 -2.50 -3.49
C PRO A 66 19.70 -2.39 -4.54
N THR A 67 20.59 -1.43 -4.35
CA THR A 67 21.65 -1.07 -5.32
C THR A 67 22.73 -2.15 -5.54
N TYR A 68 22.78 -3.18 -4.68
CA TYR A 68 23.66 -4.32 -4.87
C TYR A 68 23.16 -5.30 -5.96
N TYR A 69 21.86 -5.26 -6.33
CA TYR A 69 21.38 -5.90 -7.55
C TYR A 69 21.75 -5.04 -8.76
N LYS A 70 22.30 -5.68 -9.80
CA LYS A 70 22.78 -4.99 -11.01
C LYS A 70 22.32 -5.71 -12.26
N GLY A 71 22.18 -4.95 -13.36
CA GLY A 71 21.85 -5.49 -14.68
C GLY A 71 20.59 -6.37 -14.65
N ALA A 72 20.70 -7.57 -15.21
CA ALA A 72 19.58 -8.52 -15.30
C ALA A 72 19.00 -8.92 -13.93
N GLU A 73 19.81 -8.97 -12.88
CA GLU A 73 19.32 -9.32 -11.53
C GLU A 73 18.44 -8.22 -10.94
N ALA A 74 18.76 -6.95 -11.22
CA ALA A 74 17.90 -5.84 -10.80
C ALA A 74 16.54 -5.89 -11.51
N VAL A 75 16.54 -6.20 -12.80
CA VAL A 75 15.31 -6.38 -13.59
C VAL A 75 14.48 -7.54 -13.04
N ARG A 76 15.10 -8.70 -12.81
CA ARG A 76 14.42 -9.86 -12.22
C ARG A 76 13.79 -9.49 -10.88
N ARG A 77 14.53 -8.79 -10.02
CA ARG A 77 14.02 -8.37 -8.72
C ARG A 77 12.82 -7.41 -8.81
N THR A 78 12.82 -6.48 -9.77
CA THR A 78 11.66 -5.62 -10.03
C THR A 78 10.44 -6.44 -10.45
N LEU A 79 10.63 -7.44 -11.32
CA LEU A 79 9.55 -8.32 -11.76
C LEU A 79 9.01 -9.19 -10.61
N ASP A 80 9.89 -9.74 -9.76
CA ASP A 80 9.46 -10.49 -8.58
C ASP A 80 8.60 -9.63 -7.63
N LEU A 81 8.98 -8.36 -7.43
CA LEU A 81 8.21 -7.41 -6.61
C LEU A 81 6.85 -7.09 -7.25
N ARG A 82 6.81 -6.92 -8.59
CA ARG A 82 5.58 -6.71 -9.34
C ARG A 82 4.64 -7.91 -9.20
N ASP A 83 5.15 -9.11 -9.44
CA ASP A 83 4.34 -10.33 -9.38
C ASP A 83 3.79 -10.55 -7.96
N ALA A 84 4.58 -10.25 -6.92
CA ALA A 84 4.14 -10.34 -5.53
C ALA A 84 2.99 -9.37 -5.21
N ILE A 85 3.04 -8.13 -5.69
CA ILE A 85 1.97 -7.16 -5.42
C ILE A 85 0.74 -7.36 -6.33
N GLU A 86 0.93 -7.79 -7.58
CA GLU A 86 -0.18 -8.15 -8.48
C GLU A 86 -0.97 -9.32 -7.91
N HIS A 87 -0.30 -10.32 -7.32
CA HIS A 87 -0.97 -11.42 -6.64
C HIS A 87 -1.91 -10.94 -5.53
N LEU A 88 -1.50 -9.95 -4.72
CA LEU A 88 -2.35 -9.37 -3.66
C LEU A 88 -3.62 -8.73 -4.24
N PHE A 89 -3.50 -8.03 -5.37
CA PHE A 89 -4.65 -7.40 -6.04
C PHE A 89 -5.61 -8.45 -6.61
N ASP A 90 -5.07 -9.53 -7.18
CA ASP A 90 -5.85 -10.60 -7.78
C ASP A 90 -6.58 -11.46 -6.73
N THR A 91 -5.96 -11.68 -5.56
CA THR A 91 -6.55 -12.51 -4.50
C THR A 91 -7.52 -11.75 -3.58
N HIS A 92 -7.41 -10.42 -3.52
CA HIS A 92 -8.24 -9.57 -2.65
C HIS A 92 -8.83 -8.34 -3.36
N PRO A 93 -9.49 -8.51 -4.51
CA PRO A 93 -10.04 -7.40 -5.30
C PRO A 93 -11.10 -6.60 -4.55
N GLU A 94 -11.76 -7.19 -3.55
CA GLU A 94 -12.72 -6.53 -2.68
C GLU A 94 -12.07 -5.62 -1.62
N GLN A 95 -10.76 -5.75 -1.41
CA GLN A 95 -10.03 -4.96 -0.41
C GLN A 95 -9.10 -3.94 -1.03
N ILE A 96 -8.49 -4.26 -2.16
CA ILE A 96 -7.50 -3.43 -2.84
C ILE A 96 -7.47 -3.73 -4.34
N ALA A 97 -7.28 -2.70 -5.16
CA ALA A 97 -7.23 -2.83 -6.61
C ALA A 97 -6.17 -1.91 -7.22
N LEU A 98 -5.63 -2.30 -8.38
CA LEU A 98 -4.67 -1.51 -9.13
C LEU A 98 -5.34 -0.34 -9.85
N ALA A 99 -4.90 0.88 -9.54
CA ALA A 99 -5.30 2.09 -10.26
C ALA A 99 -4.18 2.55 -11.21
N LEU A 100 -4.48 2.64 -12.51
CA LEU A 100 -3.51 3.06 -13.55
C LEU A 100 -3.73 4.49 -14.04
N THR A 101 -4.79 5.15 -13.59
CA THR A 101 -5.11 6.53 -13.97
C THR A 101 -5.65 7.30 -12.77
N ALA A 102 -5.61 8.64 -12.85
CA ALA A 102 -6.20 9.50 -11.83
C ALA A 102 -7.74 9.46 -11.79
N ARG A 103 -8.39 8.91 -12.83
CA ARG A 103 -9.85 8.74 -12.82
C ARG A 103 -10.18 7.61 -11.86
N MET A 104 -10.94 7.93 -10.82
CA MET A 104 -11.65 6.92 -10.06
C MET A 104 -12.68 6.27 -10.98
N SER A 105 -12.66 4.94 -11.08
CA SER A 105 -13.77 4.19 -11.67
C SER A 105 -14.99 4.42 -10.80
N SER A 106 -16.06 4.97 -11.38
CA SER A 106 -17.39 4.91 -10.76
C SER A 106 -17.73 3.44 -10.60
N GLY A 107 -17.71 2.92 -9.37
CA GLY A 107 -18.10 1.53 -9.10
C GLY A 107 -19.48 1.24 -9.70
N SER A 108 -19.62 0.09 -10.35
CA SER A 108 -20.93 -0.55 -10.56
C SER A 108 -21.42 -1.16 -9.27
#